data_AF-A0A969NFF2-F1
#
_entry.id   AF-A0A969NFF2-F1
#
_cell.length_a   1.000
_cell.length_b   1.000
_cell.length_c   1.000
_cell.angle_alpha   90.00
_cell.angle_beta   90.00
_cell.angle_gamma   90.00
#
_symmetry.space_group_name_H-M   'P 1'
#
loop_
_entity.id
_entity.type
_entity.pdbx_description
1 polymer ?
#
loop_
_entity_poly.entity_id
_entity_poly.type
_entity_poly.pdbx_seq_one_letter_code
_entity_poly.pdbx_strand_id
1 'polypeptide(L)'
;MLPHVFPAFPSREEFDIFAVMEPAKEVAGDFYDFFFIDEDNFCIVISDVSGKGVPSALFMVIAKTLLQAEAQRGYAIKDVLFNVNNALSRNNETSMFATLFCGVINLKTGKLRMVNAGHNPPIMGNNKEGYKFIELNHNIALGVLDNFEFSAGETQLQPGDRILLYTDGITEAFNPEGEVFSEDRLMSTIISNGYANNMQLIQQIQQEIKNFTLDAEQSDDITILAITYNGIKNNTR
;
A
#
# COMPACT_ATOMS: atom_id res chain seq x y z
N MET A 1 10.04 -4.40 -12.23
CA MET A 1 9.52 -3.04 -12.48
C MET A 1 8.20 -2.86 -11.76
N LEU A 2 7.91 -1.63 -11.30
CA LEU A 2 6.63 -1.30 -10.67
C LEU A 2 5.55 -1.10 -11.74
N PRO A 3 4.27 -1.43 -11.45
CA PRO A 3 3.17 -1.07 -12.34
C PRO A 3 3.13 0.45 -12.55
N HIS A 4 2.98 0.93 -13.77
CA HIS A 4 2.97 2.38 -14.08
C HIS A 4 2.03 2.76 -15.22
N VAL A 5 1.37 1.77 -15.82
CA VAL A 5 0.39 1.96 -16.90
C VAL A 5 -1.00 1.81 -16.29
N PHE A 6 -1.80 2.88 -16.38
CA PHE A 6 -3.17 2.91 -15.86
C PHE A 6 -4.17 3.23 -17.00
N PRO A 7 -5.37 2.62 -17.00
CA PRO A 7 -5.83 1.59 -16.07
C PRO A 7 -5.05 0.28 -16.25
N ALA A 8 -4.63 -0.34 -15.14
CA ALA A 8 -3.75 -1.51 -15.19
C ALA A 8 -4.46 -2.79 -15.68
N PHE A 9 -5.77 -2.89 -15.46
CA PHE A 9 -6.61 -4.01 -15.89
C PHE A 9 -7.89 -3.48 -16.57
N PRO A 10 -7.80 -2.97 -17.80
CA PRO A 10 -8.93 -2.29 -18.45
C PRO A 10 -10.16 -3.19 -18.68
N SER A 11 -9.98 -4.51 -18.66
CA SER A 11 -11.07 -5.49 -18.83
C SER A 11 -11.70 -5.95 -17.52
N ARG A 12 -11.24 -5.45 -16.36
CA ARG A 12 -11.78 -5.78 -15.04
C ARG A 12 -12.58 -4.58 -14.54
N GLU A 13 -13.86 -4.79 -14.23
CA GLU A 13 -14.77 -3.73 -13.79
C GLU A 13 -15.05 -3.80 -12.28
N GLU A 14 -14.62 -4.89 -11.63
CA GLU A 14 -14.89 -5.18 -10.21
C GLU A 14 -14.13 -4.25 -9.27
N PHE A 15 -13.17 -3.49 -9.78
CA PHE A 15 -12.43 -2.49 -9.04
C PHE A 15 -11.90 -1.36 -9.94
N ASP A 16 -11.60 -0.21 -9.34
CA ASP A 16 -10.75 0.85 -9.88
C ASP A 16 -9.44 0.87 -9.07
N ILE A 17 -8.28 1.06 -9.70
CA ILE A 17 -6.99 1.13 -9.00
C ILE A 17 -6.08 2.18 -9.64
N PHE A 18 -5.43 2.96 -8.79
CA PHE A 18 -4.44 3.95 -9.22
C PHE A 18 -3.33 4.04 -8.18
N ALA A 19 -2.10 4.29 -8.62
CA ALA A 19 -0.96 4.40 -7.75
C ALA A 19 0.08 5.37 -8.30
N VAL A 20 0.81 6.00 -7.38
CA VAL A 20 1.95 6.87 -7.67
C VAL A 20 3.06 6.58 -6.68
N MET A 21 4.31 6.71 -7.15
CA MET A 21 5.50 6.72 -6.32
C MET A 21 6.42 7.84 -6.82
N GLU A 22 6.74 8.79 -5.94
CA GLU A 22 7.64 9.91 -6.19
C GLU A 22 8.88 9.73 -5.31
N PRO A 23 10.03 9.35 -5.88
CA PRO A 23 11.22 9.08 -5.09
C PRO A 23 11.87 10.39 -4.59
N ALA A 24 12.40 10.38 -3.37
CA ALA A 24 13.15 11.51 -2.81
C ALA A 24 14.58 11.60 -3.36
N LYS A 25 15.13 10.50 -3.90
CA LYS A 25 16.47 10.39 -4.50
C LYS A 25 16.39 9.69 -5.86
N GLU A 26 17.53 9.43 -6.49
CA GLU A 26 17.58 8.76 -7.81
C GLU A 26 16.98 7.34 -7.81
N VAL A 27 16.96 6.68 -6.65
CA VAL A 27 16.37 5.35 -6.45
C VAL A 27 15.51 5.33 -5.19
N ALA A 28 14.38 4.63 -5.25
CA ALA A 28 13.41 4.49 -4.16
C ALA A 28 13.66 3.24 -3.33
N GLY A 29 13.48 3.35 -2.01
CA GLY A 29 13.29 2.22 -1.11
C GLY A 29 11.84 1.74 -1.10
N ASP A 30 10.90 2.66 -1.30
CA ASP A 30 9.48 2.35 -1.40
C ASP A 30 9.13 1.48 -2.60
N PHE A 31 8.05 0.71 -2.46
CA PHE A 31 7.35 0.13 -3.60
C PHE A 31 5.88 -0.11 -3.34
N TYR A 32 5.14 -0.18 -4.44
CA TYR A 32 3.83 -0.81 -4.48
C TYR A 32 3.81 -1.92 -5.53
N ASP A 33 2.88 -2.85 -5.37
CA ASP A 33 2.55 -3.82 -6.40
C ASP A 33 1.09 -4.22 -6.31
N PHE A 34 0.58 -4.77 -7.39
CA PHE A 34 -0.72 -5.41 -7.41
C PHE A 34 -0.77 -6.44 -8.52
N PHE A 35 -1.41 -7.57 -8.25
CA PHE A 35 -1.48 -8.68 -9.19
C PHE A 35 -2.57 -9.67 -8.80
N PHE A 36 -3.05 -10.41 -9.79
CA PHE A 36 -3.94 -11.55 -9.57
C PHE A 36 -3.15 -12.74 -9.05
N ILE A 37 -3.60 -13.32 -7.94
CA ILE A 37 -3.15 -14.64 -7.47
C ILE A 37 -3.86 -15.73 -8.29
N ASP A 38 -5.15 -15.51 -8.55
CA ASP A 38 -6.00 -16.30 -9.44
C ASP A 38 -7.10 -15.40 -10.05
N GLU A 39 -8.14 -15.97 -10.66
CA GLU A 39 -9.21 -15.21 -11.32
C GLU A 39 -9.99 -14.28 -10.38
N ASP A 40 -10.10 -14.63 -9.10
CA ASP A 40 -10.97 -13.97 -8.13
C ASP A 40 -10.20 -13.25 -7.03
N ASN A 41 -8.95 -13.62 -6.77
CA ASN A 41 -8.16 -13.10 -5.66
C ASN A 41 -7.11 -12.11 -6.19
N PHE A 42 -7.32 -10.84 -5.84
CA PHE A 42 -6.49 -9.72 -6.24
C PHE A 42 -5.63 -9.24 -5.08
N CYS A 43 -4.31 -9.28 -5.26
CA CYS A 43 -3.32 -8.87 -4.28
C CYS A 43 -2.96 -7.38 -4.47
N ILE A 44 -2.89 -6.64 -3.38
CA ILE A 44 -2.38 -5.27 -3.30
C ILE A 44 -1.28 -5.20 -2.24
N VAL A 45 -0.21 -4.46 -2.54
CA VAL A 45 0.98 -4.36 -1.70
C VAL A 45 1.47 -2.91 -1.70
N ILE A 46 1.85 -2.43 -0.53
CA ILE A 46 2.70 -1.25 -0.35
C ILE A 46 3.76 -1.55 0.70
N SER A 47 4.95 -0.97 0.57
CA SER A 47 6.05 -1.19 1.48
C SER A 47 7.04 -0.05 1.41
N ASP A 48 7.67 0.21 2.56
CA ASP A 48 8.79 1.13 2.73
C ASP A 48 9.98 0.34 3.31
N VAL A 49 11.17 0.55 2.73
CA VAL A 49 12.40 -0.13 3.10
C VAL A 49 13.32 0.83 3.85
N SER A 50 13.76 0.40 5.03
CA SER A 50 14.70 1.17 5.85
C SER A 50 15.98 1.56 5.09
N GLY A 51 16.40 2.81 5.24
CA GLY A 51 17.59 3.35 4.59
C GLY A 51 17.28 3.98 3.24
N LYS A 52 18.31 4.47 2.53
CA LYS A 52 18.15 5.21 1.28
C LYS A 52 19.20 4.82 0.25
N GLY A 53 18.91 5.10 -1.01
CA GLY A 53 19.82 4.86 -2.11
C GLY A 53 19.88 3.39 -2.54
N VAL A 54 21.00 2.99 -3.12
CA VAL A 54 21.14 1.68 -3.77
C VAL A 54 20.86 0.49 -2.84
N PRO A 55 21.32 0.46 -1.57
CA PRO A 55 21.02 -0.66 -0.68
C PRO A 55 19.51 -0.90 -0.47
N SER A 56 18.75 0.15 -0.13
CA SER A 56 17.31 0.04 0.11
C SER A 56 16.57 -0.36 -1.17
N ALA A 57 16.95 0.21 -2.31
CA ALA A 57 16.40 -0.17 -3.62
C ALA A 57 16.65 -1.65 -3.98
N LEU A 58 17.82 -2.22 -3.65
CA LEU A 58 18.12 -3.63 -3.88
C LEU A 58 17.26 -4.54 -2.99
N PHE A 59 17.13 -4.20 -1.71
CA PHE A 59 16.32 -4.97 -0.77
C PHE A 59 14.83 -4.90 -1.12
N MET A 60 14.35 -3.74 -1.55
CA MET A 60 13.03 -3.56 -2.15
C MET A 60 12.79 -4.56 -3.29
N VAL A 61 13.71 -4.64 -4.26
CA VAL A 61 13.58 -5.56 -5.41
C VAL A 61 13.53 -7.02 -4.94
N ILE A 62 14.35 -7.39 -3.96
CA ILE A 62 14.36 -8.75 -3.38
C ILE A 62 13.02 -9.03 -2.68
N ALA A 63 12.57 -8.15 -1.80
CA ALA A 63 11.31 -8.28 -1.07
C ALA A 63 10.11 -8.42 -2.01
N LYS A 64 10.00 -7.52 -3.00
CA LYS A 64 8.95 -7.56 -4.03
C LYS A 64 8.97 -8.88 -4.81
N THR A 65 10.14 -9.34 -5.23
CA THR A 65 10.30 -10.58 -6.01
C THR A 65 9.90 -11.81 -5.20
N LEU A 66 10.36 -11.89 -3.95
CA LEU A 66 10.00 -12.99 -3.03
C LEU A 66 8.50 -13.01 -2.75
N LEU A 67 7.91 -11.84 -2.49
CA LEU A 67 6.48 -11.73 -2.21
C LEU A 67 5.64 -12.22 -3.39
N GLN A 68 5.96 -11.80 -4.61
CA GLN A 68 5.26 -12.25 -5.81
C GLN A 68 5.40 -13.77 -6.01
N ALA A 69 6.61 -14.31 -5.82
CA ALA A 69 6.87 -15.73 -5.99
C ALA A 69 6.14 -16.60 -4.95
N GLU A 70 6.13 -16.19 -3.67
CA GLU A 70 5.43 -16.93 -2.61
C GLU A 70 3.91 -16.78 -2.70
N ALA A 71 3.39 -15.61 -3.07
CA ALA A 71 1.94 -15.39 -3.23
C ALA A 71 1.32 -16.30 -4.31
N GLN A 72 2.07 -16.59 -5.39
CA GLN A 72 1.62 -17.47 -6.47
C GLN A 72 1.54 -18.96 -6.09
N ARG A 73 2.03 -19.34 -4.90
CA ARG A 73 1.97 -20.74 -4.41
C ARG A 73 0.63 -21.11 -3.80
N GLY A 74 -0.31 -20.17 -3.66
CA GLY A 74 -1.65 -20.43 -3.11
C GLY A 74 -1.69 -20.60 -1.59
N TYR A 75 -0.64 -20.15 -0.89
CA TYR A 75 -0.61 -20.15 0.57
C TYR A 75 -1.49 -19.03 1.16
N ALA A 76 -1.86 -19.14 2.44
CA ALA A 76 -2.51 -18.03 3.12
C ALA A 76 -1.51 -16.87 3.26
N ILE A 77 -2.02 -15.63 3.21
CA ILE A 77 -1.18 -14.42 3.23
C ILE A 77 -0.20 -14.38 4.42
N LYS A 78 -0.60 -14.84 5.61
CA LYS A 78 0.31 -14.93 6.76
C LYS A 78 1.52 -15.85 6.53
N ASP A 79 1.31 -16.95 5.80
CA ASP A 79 2.34 -17.97 5.54
C ASP A 79 3.27 -17.49 4.41
N VAL A 80 2.71 -16.75 3.43
CA VAL A 80 3.49 -16.01 2.43
C VAL A 80 4.45 -15.06 3.14
N LEU A 81 3.95 -14.25 4.07
CA LEU A 81 4.75 -13.27 4.81
C LEU A 81 5.79 -13.93 5.73
N PHE A 82 5.44 -15.06 6.36
CA PHE A 82 6.41 -15.88 7.11
C PHE A 82 7.58 -16.34 6.23
N ASN A 83 7.29 -16.89 5.05
CA ASN A 83 8.33 -17.37 4.12
C ASN A 83 9.21 -16.22 3.61
N VAL A 84 8.59 -15.10 3.22
CA VAL A 84 9.29 -13.89 2.75
C VAL A 84 10.18 -13.34 3.85
N ASN A 85 9.66 -13.20 5.08
CA ASN A 85 10.42 -12.71 6.23
C ASN A 85 11.67 -13.56 6.47
N ASN A 86 11.53 -14.89 6.51
CA ASN A 86 12.66 -15.79 6.72
C ASN A 86 13.70 -15.74 5.60
N ALA A 87 13.27 -15.50 4.36
CA ALA A 87 14.18 -15.32 3.25
C ALA A 87 14.95 -13.99 3.34
N LEU A 88 14.29 -12.92 3.79
CA LEU A 88 14.89 -11.59 3.96
C LEU A 88 15.80 -11.47 5.18
N SER A 89 15.44 -12.12 6.29
CA SER A 89 16.20 -12.05 7.54
C SER A 89 17.46 -12.93 7.52
N ARG A 90 17.47 -13.97 6.68
CA ARG A 90 18.62 -14.86 6.52
C ARG A 90 19.84 -14.12 5.99
N ASN A 91 20.90 -14.07 6.80
CA ASN A 91 22.15 -13.36 6.51
C ASN A 91 21.95 -11.84 6.30
N ASN A 92 20.97 -11.23 6.98
CA ASN A 92 20.74 -9.79 6.97
C ASN A 92 21.78 -9.03 7.82
N GLU A 93 23.06 -9.10 7.45
CA GLU A 93 24.17 -8.43 8.16
C GLU A 93 23.99 -6.90 8.22
N THR A 94 23.29 -6.33 7.23
CA THR A 94 22.96 -4.91 7.14
C THR A 94 21.83 -4.49 8.08
N SER A 95 21.14 -5.43 8.72
CA SER A 95 19.99 -5.18 9.60
C SER A 95 18.91 -4.31 8.93
N MET A 96 18.73 -4.48 7.63
CA MET A 96 17.71 -3.77 6.86
C MET A 96 16.36 -4.44 7.01
N PHE A 97 15.29 -3.66 7.01
CA PHE A 97 13.94 -4.17 7.14
C PHE A 97 13.00 -3.45 6.18
N ALA A 98 11.84 -4.06 5.97
CA ALA A 98 10.77 -3.45 5.19
C ALA A 98 9.48 -3.44 6.02
N THR A 99 8.90 -2.26 6.22
CA THR A 99 7.51 -2.17 6.64
C THR A 99 6.65 -2.50 5.43
N LEU A 100 5.56 -3.26 5.62
CA LEU A 100 4.76 -3.70 4.49
C LEU A 100 3.29 -3.91 4.85
N PHE A 101 2.39 -3.44 3.99
CA PHE A 101 1.00 -3.88 3.97
C PHE A 101 0.77 -4.78 2.76
N CYS A 102 0.17 -5.94 2.99
CA CYS A 102 -0.28 -6.83 1.93
C CYS A 102 -1.75 -7.19 2.17
N GLY A 103 -2.56 -7.10 1.12
CA GLY A 103 -3.98 -7.39 1.14
C GLY A 103 -4.38 -8.26 -0.04
N VAL A 104 -5.20 -9.28 0.22
CA VAL A 104 -5.83 -10.10 -0.82
C VAL A 104 -7.33 -9.88 -0.76
N ILE A 105 -7.87 -9.29 -1.83
CA ILE A 105 -9.29 -9.04 -2.00
C ILE A 105 -9.87 -10.15 -2.86
N ASN A 106 -10.85 -10.86 -2.32
CA ASN A 106 -11.67 -11.73 -3.14
C ASN A 106 -12.73 -10.86 -3.86
N LEU A 107 -12.55 -10.62 -5.16
CA LEU A 107 -13.37 -9.71 -5.97
C LEU A 107 -14.81 -10.19 -6.15
N LYS A 108 -15.09 -11.46 -5.90
CA LYS A 108 -16.47 -11.98 -5.93
C LYS A 108 -17.26 -11.62 -4.68
N THR A 109 -16.60 -11.66 -3.53
CA THR A 109 -17.26 -11.52 -2.23
C THR A 109 -17.00 -10.18 -1.57
N GLY A 110 -15.96 -9.45 -1.96
CA GLY A 110 -15.47 -8.24 -1.27
C GLY A 110 -14.68 -8.54 0.00
N LYS A 111 -14.42 -9.82 0.32
CA LYS A 111 -13.66 -10.17 1.51
C LYS A 111 -12.18 -9.79 1.33
N LEU A 112 -11.68 -8.89 2.18
CA LEU A 112 -10.27 -8.52 2.26
C LEU A 112 -9.61 -9.30 3.41
N ARG A 113 -8.54 -10.02 3.08
CA ARG A 113 -7.60 -10.59 4.06
C ARG A 113 -6.31 -9.81 3.99
N MET A 114 -5.73 -9.42 5.13
CA MET A 114 -4.58 -8.52 5.13
C MET A 114 -3.60 -8.84 6.25
N VAL A 115 -2.33 -8.52 6.00
CA VAL A 115 -1.27 -8.49 6.99
C VAL A 115 -0.61 -7.13 6.89
N ASN A 116 -0.56 -6.41 8.00
CA ASN A 116 0.29 -5.24 8.16
C ASN A 116 1.52 -5.68 8.98
N ALA A 117 2.68 -5.63 8.35
CA ALA A 117 4.01 -5.90 8.90
C ALA A 117 4.70 -4.58 9.27
N GLY A 118 4.15 -3.87 10.26
CA GLY A 118 4.72 -2.63 10.81
C GLY A 118 4.60 -1.39 9.91
N HIS A 119 3.69 -1.40 8.94
CA HIS A 119 3.45 -0.31 8.01
C HIS A 119 2.36 0.66 8.49
N ASN A 120 2.23 1.82 7.84
CA ASN A 120 1.16 2.78 8.12
C ASN A 120 -0.23 2.11 8.00
N PRO A 121 -1.18 2.46 8.89
CA PRO A 121 -2.52 1.89 8.86
C PRO A 121 -3.26 2.34 7.58
N PRO A 122 -3.83 1.41 6.78
CA PRO A 122 -4.65 1.77 5.64
C PRO A 122 -5.86 2.61 6.05
N ILE A 123 -6.28 3.50 5.17
CA ILE A 123 -7.53 4.23 5.30
C ILE A 123 -8.59 3.53 4.46
N MET A 124 -9.76 3.26 5.03
CA MET A 124 -10.87 2.61 4.36
C MET A 124 -12.16 3.42 4.54
N GLY A 125 -12.95 3.48 3.47
CA GLY A 125 -14.29 4.05 3.54
C GLY A 125 -14.80 4.51 2.19
N ASN A 126 -15.85 5.32 2.24
CA ASN A 126 -16.47 5.88 1.06
C ASN A 126 -17.08 7.26 1.37
N ASN A 127 -17.50 7.99 0.34
CA ASN A 127 -18.02 9.35 0.49
C ASN A 127 -19.37 9.42 1.22
N LYS A 128 -20.04 8.28 1.50
CA LYS A 128 -21.34 8.22 2.19
C LYS A 128 -21.17 7.96 3.68
N GLU A 129 -20.33 6.99 4.05
CA GLU A 129 -20.14 6.54 5.43
C GLU A 129 -18.91 7.21 6.10
N GLY A 130 -18.09 7.89 5.32
CA GLY A 130 -16.85 8.49 5.78
C GLY A 130 -15.67 7.52 5.67
N TYR A 131 -14.50 8.00 6.07
CA TYR A 131 -13.24 7.27 6.05
C TYR A 131 -12.70 7.07 7.46
N LYS A 132 -12.05 5.95 7.69
CA LYS A 132 -11.40 5.59 8.95
C LYS A 132 -10.15 4.75 8.72
N PHE A 133 -9.26 4.71 9.69
CA PHE A 133 -8.18 3.73 9.69
C PHE A 133 -8.72 2.31 9.89
N ILE A 134 -8.14 1.35 9.19
CA ILE A 134 -8.42 -0.07 9.41
C ILE A 134 -7.76 -0.50 10.73
N GLU A 135 -8.50 -1.22 11.57
CA GLU A 135 -7.93 -1.88 12.75
C GLU A 135 -7.08 -3.08 12.32
N LEU A 136 -5.84 -3.14 12.83
CA LEU A 136 -4.83 -4.10 12.40
C LEU A 136 -4.34 -4.96 13.57
N ASN A 137 -3.94 -6.18 13.24
CA ASN A 137 -3.19 -7.01 14.17
C ASN A 137 -1.76 -6.46 14.33
N HIS A 138 -1.20 -6.63 15.51
CA HIS A 138 0.20 -6.28 15.78
C HIS A 138 1.13 -7.30 15.16
N ASN A 139 2.01 -6.86 14.26
CA ASN A 139 3.12 -7.64 13.71
C ASN A 139 4.38 -6.77 13.69
N ILE A 140 5.51 -7.37 13.28
CA ILE A 140 6.79 -6.68 13.08
C ILE A 140 7.06 -6.44 11.59
N ALA A 141 8.00 -5.54 11.30
CA ALA A 141 8.53 -5.37 9.95
C ALA A 141 9.27 -6.62 9.45
N LEU A 142 9.29 -6.80 8.13
CA LEU A 142 9.96 -7.91 7.48
C LEU A 142 11.48 -7.76 7.59
N GLY A 143 12.18 -8.89 7.79
CA GLY A 143 13.65 -8.93 7.90
C GLY A 143 14.18 -8.66 9.32
N VAL A 144 13.31 -8.39 10.29
CA VAL A 144 13.68 -8.04 11.68
C VAL A 144 13.97 -9.27 12.55
N LEU A 145 13.08 -10.28 12.52
CA LEU A 145 13.20 -11.45 13.39
C LEU A 145 12.87 -12.73 12.63
N ASP A 146 13.80 -13.69 12.67
CA ASP A 146 13.62 -15.02 12.09
C ASP A 146 12.42 -15.76 12.71
N ASN A 147 11.73 -16.54 11.89
CA ASN A 147 10.61 -17.41 12.27
C ASN A 147 9.47 -16.69 13.00
N PHE A 148 9.29 -15.38 12.77
CA PHE A 148 8.15 -14.65 13.30
C PHE A 148 6.85 -15.06 12.61
N GLU A 149 5.85 -15.46 13.39
CA GLU A 149 4.53 -15.84 12.89
C GLU A 149 3.61 -14.62 12.74
N PHE A 150 3.23 -14.32 11.50
CA PHE A 150 2.35 -13.18 11.20
C PHE A 150 0.88 -13.50 11.48
N SER A 151 0.16 -12.52 11.99
CA SER A 151 -1.28 -12.56 12.22
C SER A 151 -2.03 -11.76 11.15
N ALA A 152 -2.92 -12.44 10.42
CA ALA A 152 -3.77 -11.81 9.40
C ALA A 152 -5.07 -11.27 9.99
N GLY A 153 -5.47 -10.06 9.57
CA GLY A 153 -6.78 -9.49 9.81
C GLY A 153 -7.72 -9.73 8.63
N GLU A 154 -9.02 -9.56 8.84
CA GLU A 154 -10.02 -9.66 7.79
C GLU A 154 -11.06 -8.53 7.93
N THR A 155 -11.55 -8.02 6.80
CA THR A 155 -12.68 -7.10 6.75
C THR A 155 -13.53 -7.37 5.50
N GLN A 156 -14.75 -6.84 5.48
CA GLN A 156 -15.69 -6.98 4.39
C GLN A 156 -15.85 -5.64 3.67
N LEU A 157 -15.43 -5.59 2.41
CA LEU A 157 -15.67 -4.44 1.54
C LEU A 157 -17.08 -4.48 0.98
N GLN A 158 -17.72 -3.34 0.93
CA GLN A 158 -18.94 -3.09 0.17
C GLN A 158 -18.60 -2.43 -1.18
N PRO A 159 -19.42 -2.66 -2.22
CA PRO A 159 -19.30 -1.91 -3.47
C PRO A 159 -19.29 -0.39 -3.22
N GLY A 160 -18.27 0.29 -3.72
CA GLY A 160 -17.98 1.70 -3.50
C GLY A 160 -16.96 1.98 -2.40
N ASP A 161 -16.58 0.99 -1.59
CA ASP A 161 -15.53 1.14 -0.58
C ASP A 161 -14.17 1.31 -1.25
N ARG A 162 -13.42 2.27 -0.75
CA ARG A 162 -12.06 2.58 -1.14
C ARG A 162 -11.11 2.22 -0.02
N ILE A 163 -9.98 1.64 -0.39
CA ILE A 163 -8.81 1.46 0.47
C ILE A 163 -7.72 2.38 -0.09
N LEU A 164 -7.15 3.20 0.78
CA LEU A 164 -5.99 4.03 0.50
C LEU A 164 -4.82 3.52 1.34
N LEU A 165 -3.74 3.23 0.66
CA LEU A 165 -2.45 2.81 1.18
C LEU A 165 -1.44 3.91 0.89
N TYR A 166 -0.58 4.20 1.85
CA TYR A 166 0.39 5.27 1.76
C TYR A 166 1.63 4.96 2.60
N THR A 167 2.75 5.60 2.26
CA THR A 167 3.98 5.60 3.07
C THR A 167 4.09 6.86 3.93
N ASP A 168 4.92 6.79 4.96
CA ASP A 168 5.14 7.88 5.91
C ASP A 168 5.79 9.11 5.28
N GLY A 169 6.41 9.01 4.10
CA GLY A 169 6.87 10.16 3.31
C GLY A 169 5.77 11.19 3.03
N ILE A 170 4.49 10.83 3.14
CA ILE A 170 3.37 11.78 3.16
C ILE A 170 3.22 12.45 4.52
N THR A 171 3.07 11.66 5.58
CA THR A 171 2.73 12.17 6.92
C THR A 171 3.89 12.89 7.58
N GLU A 172 5.12 12.56 7.19
CA GLU A 172 6.39 13.15 7.60
C GLU A 172 6.96 14.12 6.55
N ALA A 173 6.13 14.60 5.62
CA ALA A 173 6.50 15.73 4.77
C ALA A 173 6.54 17.02 5.60
N PHE A 174 7.59 17.82 5.42
CA PHE A 174 7.80 19.07 6.17
C PHE A 174 7.54 20.30 5.32
N ASN A 175 6.94 21.33 5.91
CA ASN A 175 6.91 22.67 5.33
C ASN A 175 8.20 23.46 5.68
N PRO A 176 8.42 24.66 5.09
CA PRO A 176 9.60 25.47 5.38
C PRO A 176 9.76 25.88 6.86
N GLU A 177 8.66 25.91 7.61
CA GLU A 177 8.62 26.18 9.05
C GLU A 177 8.97 24.94 9.91
N GLY A 178 9.12 23.76 9.30
CA GLY A 178 9.43 22.50 9.99
C GLY A 178 8.21 21.82 10.61
N GLU A 179 7.00 22.21 10.24
CA GLU A 179 5.76 21.53 10.62
C GLU A 179 5.53 20.31 9.72
N VAL A 180 5.00 19.23 10.30
CA VAL A 180 4.68 17.98 9.57
C VAL A 180 3.29 18.03 8.93
N PHE A 181 3.14 17.39 7.77
CA PHE A 181 1.85 17.29 7.09
C PHE A 181 0.82 16.56 7.95
N SER A 182 1.23 15.47 8.60
CA SER A 182 0.44 14.63 9.54
C SER A 182 -0.70 13.80 8.93
N GLU A 183 -1.11 12.77 9.67
CA GLU A 183 -2.27 11.92 9.34
C GLU A 183 -3.59 12.70 9.33
N ASP A 184 -3.74 13.70 10.20
CA ASP A 184 -4.97 14.51 10.31
C ASP A 184 -5.25 15.30 9.03
N ARG A 185 -4.19 15.86 8.42
CA ARG A 185 -4.30 16.59 7.15
C ARG A 185 -4.56 15.65 5.99
N LEU A 186 -3.93 14.47 5.98
CA LEU A 186 -4.22 13.43 5.00
C LEU A 186 -5.69 13.02 5.06
N MET A 187 -6.20 12.70 6.25
CA MET A 187 -7.60 12.35 6.46
C MET A 187 -8.55 13.48 6.03
N SER A 188 -8.23 14.72 6.37
CA SER A 188 -9.02 15.91 5.96
C SER A 188 -9.07 16.08 4.44
N THR A 189 -7.97 15.80 3.74
CA THR A 189 -7.87 15.87 2.28
C THR A 189 -8.72 14.79 1.59
N ILE A 190 -8.81 13.61 2.20
CA ILE A 190 -9.63 12.49 1.69
C ILE A 190 -11.11 12.79 1.86
N ILE A 191 -11.51 13.32 3.02
CA ILE A 191 -12.92 13.56 3.38
C ILE A 191 -13.51 14.75 2.61
N SER A 192 -12.73 15.81 2.39
CA SER A 192 -13.23 17.11 1.91
C SER A 192 -13.79 17.09 0.47
N ASN A 193 -13.52 16.07 -0.34
CA ASN A 193 -13.52 16.27 -1.79
C ASN A 193 -14.29 15.25 -2.64
N GLY A 194 -15.10 14.35 -2.07
CA GLY A 194 -16.15 13.63 -2.82
C GLY A 194 -15.71 12.99 -4.16
N TYR A 195 -14.46 12.51 -4.25
CA TYR A 195 -13.81 12.22 -5.53
C TYR A 195 -14.47 11.09 -6.31
N ALA A 196 -14.54 11.25 -7.64
CA ALA A 196 -15.20 10.29 -8.52
C ALA A 196 -14.37 9.02 -8.78
N ASN A 197 -13.03 9.10 -8.76
CA ASN A 197 -12.14 7.96 -8.96
C ASN A 197 -10.81 8.08 -8.18
N ASN A 198 -10.02 7.01 -8.17
CA ASN A 198 -8.76 6.93 -7.43
C ASN A 198 -7.66 7.86 -7.96
N MET A 199 -7.61 8.08 -9.27
CA MET A 199 -6.65 9.00 -9.88
C MET A 199 -6.85 10.44 -9.39
N GLN A 200 -8.09 10.92 -9.38
CA GLN A 200 -8.42 12.27 -8.92
C GLN A 200 -8.12 12.45 -7.43
N LEU A 201 -8.42 11.44 -6.61
CA LEU A 201 -8.06 11.46 -5.18
C LEU A 201 -6.55 11.60 -4.99
N ILE A 202 -5.76 10.74 -5.65
CA ILE A 202 -4.30 10.74 -5.51
C ILE A 202 -3.70 12.05 -5.99
N GLN A 203 -4.14 12.56 -7.15
CA GLN A 203 -3.68 13.85 -7.67
C GLN A 203 -3.95 15.00 -6.70
N GLN A 204 -5.10 14.98 -6.02
CA GLN A 204 -5.43 16.02 -5.04
C GLN A 204 -4.59 15.88 -3.77
N ILE A 205 -4.30 14.66 -3.31
CA ILE A 205 -3.36 14.43 -2.20
C ILE A 205 -1.98 14.99 -2.55
N GLN A 206 -1.46 14.68 -3.75
CA GLN A 206 -0.17 15.23 -4.21
C GLN A 206 -0.19 16.75 -4.29
N GLN A 207 -1.28 17.34 -4.78
CA GLN A 207 -1.41 18.80 -4.85
C GLN A 207 -1.44 19.43 -3.46
N GLU A 208 -2.12 18.81 -2.49
CA GLU A 208 -2.17 19.29 -1.10
C GLU A 208 -0.80 19.18 -0.42
N ILE A 209 -0.08 18.08 -0.61
CA ILE A 209 1.30 17.92 -0.14
C ILE A 209 2.17 19.04 -0.72
N LYS A 210 2.12 19.25 -2.04
CA LYS A 210 2.91 20.30 -2.70
C LYS A 210 2.57 21.72 -2.19
N ASN A 211 1.28 21.99 -1.95
CA ASN A 211 0.85 23.27 -1.40
C ASN A 211 1.36 23.48 0.04
N PHE A 212 1.46 22.40 0.81
CA PHE A 212 1.96 22.42 2.18
C PHE A 212 3.49 22.55 2.24
N THR A 213 4.22 21.76 1.45
CA THR A 213 5.69 21.72 1.49
C THR A 213 6.33 22.91 0.79
N LEU A 214 5.65 23.54 -0.17
CA LEU A 214 6.17 24.65 -0.98
C LEU A 214 7.52 24.25 -1.63
N ASP A 215 8.59 24.98 -1.31
CA ASP A 215 9.94 24.75 -1.83
C ASP A 215 10.80 23.86 -0.90
N ALA A 216 10.23 23.26 0.15
CA ALA A 216 10.95 22.35 1.04
C ALA A 216 11.40 21.08 0.29
N GLU A 217 12.61 20.59 0.59
CA GLU A 217 13.12 19.34 0.00
C GLU A 217 12.31 18.15 0.52
N GLN A 218 11.96 17.24 -0.38
CA GLN A 218 11.29 15.99 -0.03
C GLN A 218 12.21 15.14 0.87
N SER A 219 11.72 14.84 2.08
CA SER A 219 12.46 14.09 3.09
C SER A 219 12.51 12.60 2.78
N ASP A 220 11.41 12.00 2.30
CA ASP A 220 11.30 10.58 1.99
C ASP A 220 10.49 10.27 0.74
N ASP A 221 10.56 9.03 0.25
CA ASP A 221 9.77 8.57 -0.88
C ASP A 221 8.26 8.73 -0.59
N ILE A 222 7.51 9.28 -1.55
CA ILE A 222 6.06 9.46 -1.42
C ILE A 222 5.38 8.39 -2.27
N THR A 223 4.72 7.44 -1.62
CA THR A 223 4.02 6.36 -2.30
C THR A 223 2.56 6.32 -1.89
N ILE A 224 1.66 6.26 -2.87
CA ILE A 224 0.22 6.16 -2.65
C ILE A 224 -0.36 5.09 -3.58
N LEU A 225 -1.19 4.21 -3.02
CA LEU A 225 -1.97 3.23 -3.77
C LEU A 225 -3.42 3.30 -3.30
N ALA A 226 -4.34 3.55 -4.23
CA ALA A 226 -5.77 3.58 -3.95
C ALA A 226 -6.49 2.53 -4.80
N ILE A 227 -7.36 1.75 -4.16
CA ILE A 227 -8.25 0.80 -4.82
C ILE A 227 -9.68 1.03 -4.35
N THR A 228 -10.62 1.06 -5.29
CA THR A 228 -12.06 1.09 -5.01
C THR A 228 -12.66 -0.22 -5.46
N TYR A 229 -13.32 -0.93 -4.56
CA TYR A 229 -14.02 -2.16 -4.86
C TYR A 229 -15.41 -1.84 -5.42
N ASN A 230 -15.70 -2.23 -6.64
CA ASN A 230 -17.00 -2.00 -7.30
C ASN A 230 -17.93 -3.21 -7.21
N GLY A 231 -17.40 -4.39 -6.84
CA GLY A 231 -18.12 -5.65 -6.85
C GLY A 231 -18.41 -6.18 -8.27
N ILE A 232 -18.96 -7.39 -8.33
CA ILE A 232 -19.41 -7.96 -9.61
C ILE A 232 -20.65 -7.20 -10.06
N LYS A 233 -20.60 -6.56 -11.24
CA LYS A 233 -21.82 -6.10 -11.89
C LYS A 233 -22.63 -7.32 -12.31
N ASN A 234 -23.74 -7.56 -11.62
CA ASN A 234 -24.76 -8.46 -12.14
C ASN A 234 -25.34 -7.80 -13.38
N ASN A 235 -24.84 -8.19 -14.56
CA ASN A 235 -25.55 -7.94 -15.81
C ASN A 235 -26.85 -8.75 -15.77
N THR A 236 -27.88 -8.21 -15.12
CA THR A 236 -29.27 -8.58 -15.43
C THR A 236 -29.46 -8.33 -16.92
N ARG A 237 -29.43 -9.42 -17.68
CA ARG A 237 -29.99 -9.48 -19.03
C ARG A 237 -31.50 -9.24 -18.97
#